data_AF-A0A811AR09-F1
#
_entry.id   AF-A0A811AR09-F1
#
_cell.length_a   1.000
_cell.length_b   1.000
_cell.length_c   1.000
_cell.angle_alpha   90.00
_cell.angle_beta   90.00
_cell.angle_gamma   90.00
#
_symmetry.space_group_name_H-M   'P 1'
#
loop_
_entity.id
_entity.type
_entity.pdbx_description
1 polymer ?
#
loop_
_entity_poly.entity_id
_entity_poly.type
_entity_poly.pdbx_seq_one_letter_code
_entity_poly.pdbx_strand_id
1 'polypeptide(L)'
;MERQTLVSYSDIQSLPDLTCYVTLPGPYPAVKLSLKYQTRPKVAPEFIPRDINPEMENRLSAVLAAREAEGRQMASLFEPDVPEVVSGEDVTQAEQPQQPVSPAINDKKSDAGVNVPAGGSSRS
;
A
#
# COMPACT_ATOMS: atom_id res chain seq x y z
N MET A 1 -34.06 14.65 33.88
CA MET A 1 -32.63 14.79 34.16
C MET A 1 -31.91 14.92 32.84
N GLU A 2 -31.29 16.07 32.59
CA GLU A 2 -30.52 16.35 31.39
C GLU A 2 -29.12 15.71 31.49
N ARG A 3 -28.60 15.15 30.39
CA ARG A 3 -27.25 14.59 30.34
C ARG A 3 -26.28 15.73 30.02
N GLN A 4 -25.41 16.08 30.97
CA GLN A 4 -24.34 17.05 30.74
C GLN A 4 -23.08 16.34 30.25
N THR A 5 -22.45 16.89 29.22
CA THR A 5 -21.17 16.41 28.69
C THR A 5 -20.02 16.92 29.56
N LEU A 6 -19.23 16.01 30.12
CA LEU A 6 -18.12 16.34 31.03
C LEU A 6 -16.98 17.10 30.33
N VAL A 7 -16.78 16.84 29.03
CA VAL A 7 -15.80 17.52 28.19
C VAL A 7 -16.46 17.88 26.86
N SER A 8 -16.34 19.14 26.44
CA SER A 8 -16.87 19.62 25.16
C SER A 8 -15.83 19.53 24.03
N TYR A 9 -16.28 19.63 22.79
CA TYR A 9 -15.38 19.68 21.64
C TYR A 9 -14.42 20.88 21.70
N SER A 10 -14.88 22.04 22.17
CA SER A 10 -14.05 23.23 22.34
C SER A 10 -12.95 23.02 23.37
N ASP A 11 -13.24 22.30 24.47
CA ASP A 11 -12.25 21.95 25.48
C ASP A 11 -11.15 21.03 24.92
N ILE A 12 -11.51 20.16 23.98
CA ILE A 12 -10.55 19.28 23.28
C ILE A 12 -9.75 20.07 22.23
N GLN A 13 -10.38 20.95 21.46
CA GLN A 13 -9.70 21.74 20.42
C GLN A 13 -8.72 22.77 21.00
N SER A 14 -8.99 23.29 22.20
CA SER A 14 -8.12 24.23 22.91
C SER A 14 -7.19 23.55 23.92
N LEU A 15 -7.18 22.21 23.98
CA LEU A 15 -6.36 21.46 24.92
C LEU A 15 -4.86 21.64 24.57
N PRO A 16 -4.03 22.15 25.49
CA PRO A 16 -2.61 22.36 25.21
C PRO A 16 -1.84 21.04 25.10
N ASP A 17 -0.69 21.11 24.45
CA ASP A 17 0.22 19.97 24.29
C ASP A 17 0.55 19.33 25.64
N LEU A 18 0.75 18.00 25.59
CA LEU A 18 1.03 17.17 26.76
C LEU A 18 -0.06 17.22 27.84
N THR A 19 -1.29 17.64 27.53
CA THR A 19 -2.42 17.57 28.47
C THR A 19 -3.49 16.63 27.91
N CYS A 20 -4.08 15.79 28.77
CA CYS A 20 -5.11 14.84 28.36
C CYS A 20 -6.23 14.70 29.40
N TYR A 21 -7.42 14.32 28.94
CA TYR A 21 -8.49 13.83 29.80
C TYR A 21 -8.43 12.30 29.81
N VAL A 22 -8.39 11.71 31.00
CA VAL A 22 -8.27 10.26 31.18
C VAL A 22 -9.45 9.73 31.97
N THR A 23 -10.04 8.66 31.47
CA THR A 23 -11.03 7.84 32.16
C THR A 23 -10.49 6.43 32.29
N LEU A 24 -10.42 5.92 33.51
CA LEU A 24 -10.01 4.55 33.77
C LEU A 24 -11.23 3.61 33.75
N PRO A 25 -11.05 2.33 33.36
CA PRO A 25 -12.13 1.36 33.46
C PRO A 25 -12.55 1.19 34.93
N GLY A 26 -13.86 1.19 35.16
CA GLY A 26 -14.45 1.12 36.49
C GLY A 26 -15.07 2.45 36.95
N PRO A 27 -15.50 2.53 38.23
CA PRO A 27 -16.18 3.71 38.76
C PRO A 27 -15.18 4.82 39.17
N TYR A 28 -14.25 5.15 38.27
CA TYR A 28 -13.28 6.22 38.47
C TYR A 28 -13.72 7.50 37.76
N PRO A 29 -13.51 8.67 38.36
CA PRO A 29 -13.84 9.93 37.72
C PRO A 29 -12.94 10.20 36.51
N ALA A 30 -13.46 10.95 35.54
CA ALA A 30 -12.65 11.52 34.48
C ALA A 30 -11.76 12.63 35.06
N VAL A 31 -10.47 12.61 34.75
CA VAL A 31 -9.50 13.60 35.26
C VAL A 31 -8.71 14.24 34.13
N LYS A 32 -8.35 15.52 34.30
CA LYS A 32 -7.41 16.22 33.44
C LYS A 32 -5.99 16.05 33.98
N LEU A 33 -5.07 15.56 33.16
CA LEU A 33 -3.69 15.29 33.53
C LEU A 33 -2.74 16.06 32.62
N SER A 34 -1.65 16.56 33.20
CA SER A 34 -0.53 17.14 32.46
C SER A 34 0.65 16.16 32.48
N LEU A 35 1.08 15.76 31.29
CA LEU A 35 2.18 14.85 31.03
C LEU A 35 3.49 15.63 31.04
N LYS A 36 4.49 15.12 31.77
CA LYS A 36 5.84 15.68 31.75
C LYS A 36 6.68 14.88 30.77
N TYR A 37 7.30 15.57 29.82
CA TYR A 37 8.27 14.94 28.93
C TYR A 37 9.49 14.48 29.73
N GLN A 38 9.83 13.20 29.62
CA GLN A 38 11.00 12.60 30.25
C GLN A 38 11.81 11.90 29.16
N THR A 39 13.05 12.34 28.94
CA THR A 39 13.96 11.73 27.98
C THR A 39 14.33 10.33 28.44
N ARG A 40 14.13 9.32 27.59
CA ARG A 40 14.56 7.94 27.90
C ARG A 40 16.06 7.79 27.61
N PRO A 41 16.80 7.04 28.46
CA PRO A 41 18.20 6.73 28.16
C PRO A 41 18.27 5.90 26.87
N LYS A 42 19.14 6.32 25.93
CA LYS A 42 19.37 5.60 24.68
C LYS A 42 20.28 4.40 24.96
N VAL A 43 19.68 3.22 25.13
CA VAL A 43 20.41 1.97 25.43
C VAL A 43 21.12 1.42 24.18
N ALA A 44 20.57 1.68 23.00
CA ALA A 44 21.09 1.22 21.72
C ALA A 44 21.02 2.34 20.68
N PRO A 45 21.89 2.31 19.64
CA PRO A 45 21.71 3.17 18.48
C PRO A 45 20.36 2.91 17.80
N GLU A 46 19.73 3.97 17.29
CA GLU A 46 18.44 3.91 16.60
C GLU A 46 18.51 3.12 15.30
N PHE A 47 19.68 3.16 14.65
CA PHE A 47 19.93 2.50 13.39
C PHE A 47 21.30 1.82 13.43
N ILE A 48 21.36 0.58 12.94
CA ILE A 48 22.58 -0.19 12.77
C ILE A 48 22.76 -0.39 11.26
N PRO A 49 23.64 0.40 10.60
CA PRO A 49 23.92 0.21 9.18
C PRO A 49 24.54 -1.16 8.94
N ARG A 50 24.21 -1.78 7.79
CA ARG A 50 24.95 -2.94 7.30
C ARG A 50 26.19 -2.45 6.54
N ASP A 51 27.32 -3.10 6.77
CA ASP A 51 28.49 -2.94 5.91
C ASP A 51 28.21 -3.59 4.55
N ILE A 52 28.19 -2.78 3.49
CA ILE A 52 28.10 -3.23 2.11
C ILE A 52 29.51 -3.17 1.53
N ASN A 53 30.08 -4.32 1.16
CA ASN A 53 31.40 -4.38 0.55
C ASN A 53 31.29 -4.32 -0.99
N PRO A 54 31.67 -3.19 -1.63
CA PRO A 54 31.53 -3.03 -3.07
C PRO A 54 32.44 -3.96 -3.87
N GLU A 55 33.58 -4.40 -3.30
CA GLU A 55 34.50 -5.31 -3.96
C GLU A 55 33.90 -6.71 -4.08
N MET A 56 33.23 -7.18 -3.02
CA MET A 56 32.53 -8.46 -3.04
C MET A 56 31.34 -8.42 -4.00
N GLU A 57 30.61 -7.31 -4.04
CA GLU A 57 29.51 -7.11 -4.98
C GLU A 57 29.99 -7.15 -6.43
N ASN A 58 31.10 -6.48 -6.74
CA ASN A 58 31.72 -6.54 -8.07
C ASN A 58 32.19 -7.95 -8.44
N ARG A 59 32.85 -8.65 -7.51
CA ARG A 59 33.27 -10.04 -7.74
C ARG A 59 32.08 -10.95 -7.99
N LEU A 60 31.01 -10.83 -7.20
CA LEU A 60 29.80 -11.61 -7.38
C LEU A 60 29.15 -11.31 -8.73
N SER A 61 29.03 -10.03 -9.09
CA SER A 61 28.48 -9.57 -10.36
C SER A 61 29.24 -10.13 -11.55
N ALA A 62 30.58 -10.13 -11.51
CA ALA A 62 31.41 -10.71 -12.54
C ALA A 62 31.19 -12.22 -12.70
N VAL A 63 31.10 -12.96 -11.58
CA VAL A 63 30.82 -14.40 -11.60
C VAL A 63 29.43 -14.69 -12.18
N LEU A 64 28.43 -13.89 -11.82
CA LEU A 64 27.07 -14.03 -12.36
C LEU A 64 27.05 -13.77 -13.86
N ALA A 65 27.67 -12.68 -14.33
CA ALA A 65 27.72 -12.34 -15.75
C ALA A 65 28.45 -13.41 -16.58
N ALA A 66 29.57 -13.93 -16.10
CA ALA A 66 30.29 -15.02 -16.76
C ALA A 66 29.43 -16.28 -16.89
N ARG A 67 28.76 -16.67 -15.80
CA ARG A 67 27.86 -17.83 -15.77
C ARG A 67 26.64 -17.64 -16.67
N GLU A 68 26.09 -16.43 -16.72
CA GLU A 68 24.97 -16.11 -17.59
C GLU A 68 25.38 -16.18 -19.06
N ALA A 69 26.56 -15.66 -19.42
CA ALA A 69 27.07 -15.77 -20.79
C ALA A 69 27.25 -17.24 -21.20
N GLU A 70 27.82 -18.07 -20.33
CA GLU A 70 27.94 -19.52 -20.55
C GLU A 70 26.55 -20.18 -20.67
N GLY A 71 25.61 -19.85 -19.78
CA GLY A 71 24.25 -20.35 -19.82
C GLY A 71 23.49 -19.96 -21.09
N ARG A 72 23.66 -18.72 -21.57
CA ARG A 72 23.11 -18.24 -22.85
C ARG A 72 23.72 -18.96 -24.04
N GLN A 73 25.04 -19.17 -24.02
CA GLN A 73 25.72 -19.97 -25.06
C GLN A 73 25.19 -21.41 -25.10
N MET A 74 25.00 -22.03 -23.93
CA MET A 74 24.39 -23.35 -23.85
C MET A 74 22.92 -23.35 -24.31
N ALA A 75 22.14 -22.33 -23.94
CA ALA A 75 20.75 -22.21 -24.38
C ALA A 75 20.62 -22.05 -25.90
N SER A 76 21.54 -21.32 -26.54
CA SER A 76 21.58 -21.13 -27.99
C SER A 76 21.74 -22.45 -28.76
N LEU A 77 22.35 -23.48 -28.17
CA LEU A 77 22.44 -24.82 -28.78
C LEU A 77 21.07 -25.50 -28.93
N PHE A 78 20.08 -25.09 -28.13
CA PHE A 78 18.71 -25.60 -28.15
C PHE A 78 17.73 -24.57 -28.71
N GLU A 79 18.20 -23.42 -29.18
CA GLU A 79 17.38 -22.40 -29.83
C GLU A 79 17.18 -22.80 -31.31
N PRO A 80 15.95 -23.11 -31.76
CA PRO A 80 15.71 -23.47 -33.15
C PRO A 80 15.94 -22.24 -34.06
N ASP A 81 16.70 -22.42 -35.14
CA ASP A 81 16.93 -21.42 -36.18
C ASP A 81 15.59 -21.09 -36.88
N VAL A 82 14.87 -20.11 -36.35
CA VAL A 82 13.77 -19.46 -37.05
C VAL A 82 14.36 -18.23 -37.74
N PRO A 83 14.37 -18.18 -39.09
CA PRO A 83 15.01 -17.08 -39.80
C PRO A 83 14.38 -15.74 -39.42
N GLU A 84 15.24 -14.77 -39.10
CA GLU A 84 14.90 -13.37 -38.85
C GLU A 84 14.16 -12.82 -40.09
N VAL A 85 12.83 -12.65 -39.99
CA VAL A 85 12.01 -12.09 -41.07
C VAL A 85 12.30 -10.60 -41.20
N VAL A 86 13.19 -10.27 -42.14
CA VAL A 86 13.38 -8.93 -42.70
C VAL A 86 12.04 -8.40 -43.23
N SER A 87 11.73 -7.15 -42.87
CA SER A 87 10.56 -6.41 -43.33
C SER A 87 10.44 -6.36 -44.85
N GLY A 88 9.25 -6.64 -45.38
CA GLY A 88 8.88 -6.44 -46.78
C GLY A 88 7.38 -6.64 -46.98
N GLU A 89 6.72 -5.63 -47.54
CA GLU A 89 5.28 -5.45 -47.69
C GLU A 89 4.52 -6.51 -48.50
N ASP A 90 3.25 -6.68 -48.08
CA ASP A 90 2.01 -6.76 -48.88
C ASP A 90 1.19 -8.07 -48.94
N VAL A 91 -0.09 -7.89 -48.62
CA VAL A 91 -1.31 -8.72 -48.80
C VAL A 91 -1.40 -10.09 -48.08
N THR A 92 -2.13 -10.15 -46.97
CA THR A 92 -3.52 -10.67 -47.01
C THR A 92 -4.30 -10.38 -45.73
N GLN A 93 -5.40 -9.66 -45.94
CA GLN A 93 -6.54 -9.45 -45.08
C GLN A 93 -7.09 -10.76 -44.49
N ALA A 94 -7.04 -10.92 -43.17
CA ALA A 94 -7.94 -11.78 -42.41
C ALA A 94 -8.03 -11.31 -40.94
N GLU A 95 -9.12 -10.57 -40.69
CA GLU A 95 -9.88 -10.43 -39.44
C GLU A 95 -9.15 -10.27 -38.09
N GLN A 96 -9.13 -9.02 -37.62
CA GLN A 96 -8.78 -8.60 -36.26
C GLN A 96 -10.05 -8.57 -35.40
N PRO A 97 -10.14 -9.25 -34.24
CA PRO A 97 -11.12 -8.87 -33.22
C PRO A 97 -10.57 -7.62 -32.51
N GLN A 98 -11.02 -6.45 -32.94
CA GLN A 98 -10.81 -5.21 -32.21
C GLN A 98 -11.66 -5.20 -30.93
N GLN A 99 -11.02 -4.98 -29.79
CA GLN A 99 -11.60 -4.15 -28.72
C GLN A 99 -10.66 -2.94 -28.54
N PRO A 100 -11.11 -1.77 -28.03
CA PRO A 100 -12.38 -1.48 -27.36
C PRO A 100 -13.11 -0.22 -27.89
N VAL A 101 -14.44 -0.14 -27.78
CA VAL A 101 -15.15 1.15 -27.85
C VAL A 101 -16.10 1.27 -26.67
N SER A 102 -15.76 2.14 -25.73
CA SER A 102 -16.70 2.69 -24.75
C SER A 102 -17.36 3.92 -25.37
N PRO A 103 -18.70 4.07 -25.35
CA PRO A 103 -19.32 5.37 -25.50
C PRO A 103 -19.51 6.00 -24.12
N ALA A 104 -19.02 7.23 -23.98
CA ALA A 104 -19.31 8.10 -22.84
C ALA A 104 -20.52 9.01 -23.16
N ILE A 105 -21.24 9.37 -22.08
CA ILE A 105 -22.06 10.58 -21.81
C ILE A 105 -23.29 10.84 -22.72
N ASN A 106 -24.47 11.26 -22.25
CA ASN A 106 -24.99 11.87 -21.01
C ASN A 106 -26.54 11.71 -21.05
N ASP A 107 -27.35 11.76 -19.98
CA ASP A 107 -27.92 12.99 -19.42
C ASP A 107 -28.88 12.65 -18.27
N LYS A 108 -28.78 13.43 -17.18
CA LYS A 108 -29.85 13.91 -16.29
C LYS A 108 -30.83 12.94 -15.60
N LYS A 109 -30.73 13.00 -14.27
CA LYS A 109 -31.78 13.43 -13.31
C LYS A 109 -32.37 12.33 -12.41
N SER A 110 -32.15 12.52 -11.09
CA SER A 110 -32.96 12.04 -9.95
C SER A 110 -33.00 10.51 -9.78
N ASP A 111 -32.95 9.89 -8.61
CA ASP A 111 -33.49 10.22 -7.31
C ASP A 111 -32.91 9.19 -6.30
N ALA A 112 -33.12 9.45 -5.01
CA ALA A 112 -32.68 8.68 -3.85
C ALA A 112 -32.87 7.14 -3.90
N GLY A 113 -32.02 6.42 -3.14
CA GLY A 113 -32.32 5.05 -2.73
C GLY A 113 -31.12 4.19 -2.33
N VAL A 114 -30.46 4.49 -1.21
CA VAL A 114 -29.56 3.53 -0.55
C VAL A 114 -30.41 2.38 0.01
N ASN A 115 -30.34 1.21 -0.62
CA ASN A 115 -30.94 -0.02 -0.12
C ASN A 115 -29.91 -0.75 0.76
N VAL A 116 -30.17 -0.78 2.06
CA VAL A 116 -29.49 -1.67 3.04
C VAL A 116 -30.58 -2.60 3.57
N PRO A 117 -30.51 -3.93 3.37
CA PRO A 117 -31.44 -4.81 4.04
C PRO A 117 -30.99 -5.05 5.49
N ALA A 118 -31.77 -4.51 6.41
CA ALA A 118 -31.83 -4.96 7.80
C ALA A 118 -32.76 -6.19 7.92
N GLY A 119 -32.41 -7.12 8.82
CA GLY A 119 -33.24 -8.28 9.23
C GLY A 119 -32.35 -9.52 9.36
N GLY A 120 -31.98 -10.02 10.53
CA GLY A 120 -32.77 -10.19 11.75
C GLY A 120 -33.60 -11.46 11.62
N SER A 121 -33.21 -12.56 12.30
CA SER A 121 -34.07 -13.60 12.90
C SER A 121 -33.27 -14.84 13.33
N SER A 122 -33.20 -15.02 14.65
CA SER A 122 -33.33 -16.28 15.42
C SER A 122 -33.06 -17.63 14.72
N ARG A 123 -32.12 -18.41 15.27
CA ARG A 123 -32.21 -19.87 15.24
C ARG A 123 -31.91 -20.47 16.62
N SER A 124 -32.70 -21.50 16.87
CA SER A 124 -32.94 -22.36 18.02
C SER A 124 -31.72 -22.88 18.77
#